data_AF-D1A9E3-F1
#
_entry.id   AF-D1A9E3-F1
#
_cell.length_a   1.000
_cell.length_b   1.000
_cell.length_c   1.000
_cell.angle_alpha   90.00
_cell.angle_beta   90.00
_cell.angle_gamma   90.00
#
_symmetry.space_group_name_H-M   'P 1'
#
loop_
_entity.id
_entity.type
_entity.pdbx_description
1 polymer ?
#
loop_
_entity_poly.entity_id
_entity_poly.type
_entity_poly.pdbx_seq_one_letter_code
_entity_poly.pdbx_strand_id
1 'polypeptide(L)'
;MICHLGVIVDGAPRVVPTAYGRDGDTLYLHGSTGARSLAEAAGREVCVTVTHLDGIVLARSIFHHSVNYRSAMIYGTPRPVTDPGERLAGLRAICEHLAPGRWDIVRRPSRKELAATAVLALSLEEASVKVRQGPPRDEEADYALDVWAGVLPVHQVFGEPIPDPLLRPGIPPSGIPGR
;
A
#
# COMPACT_ATOMS: atom_id res chain seq x y z
N MET A 1 1.62 -0.61 -3.32
CA MET A 1 0.57 -1.62 -3.54
C MET A 1 -0.31 -1.83 -2.31
N ILE A 2 0.26 -2.13 -1.13
CA ILE A 2 -0.52 -2.30 0.11
C ILE A 2 -0.33 -1.05 0.99
N CYS A 3 -1.41 -0.60 1.62
CA CYS A 3 -1.41 0.35 2.72
C CYS A 3 -2.11 -0.26 3.94
N HIS A 4 -1.96 0.40 5.08
CA HIS A 4 -2.65 0.07 6.32
C HIS A 4 -3.59 1.21 6.69
N LEU A 5 -4.89 0.95 6.68
CA LEU A 5 -5.92 1.90 7.11
C LEU A 5 -6.11 1.80 8.63
N GLY A 6 -5.61 2.79 9.35
CA GLY A 6 -5.91 3.04 10.76
C GLY A 6 -7.25 3.75 10.89
N VAL A 7 -8.22 3.12 11.56
CA VAL A 7 -9.59 3.63 11.74
C VAL A 7 -10.15 3.23 13.11
N ILE A 8 -11.01 4.05 13.69
CA ILE A 8 -11.76 3.69 14.91
C ILE A 8 -13.05 2.96 14.51
N VAL A 9 -13.20 1.73 15.00
CA VAL A 9 -14.42 0.93 14.82
C VAL A 9 -14.92 0.54 16.20
N ASP A 10 -16.18 0.86 16.50
CA ASP A 10 -16.81 0.60 17.80
C ASP A 10 -15.97 1.12 18.99
N GLY A 11 -15.41 2.32 18.83
CA GLY A 11 -14.59 2.98 19.86
C GLY A 11 -13.16 2.45 20.02
N ALA A 12 -12.74 1.46 19.21
CA ALA A 12 -11.41 0.87 19.30
C ALA A 12 -10.63 1.00 17.97
N PRO A 13 -9.30 1.19 18.02
CA PRO A 13 -8.50 1.26 16.82
C PRO A 13 -8.46 -0.09 16.10
N ARG A 14 -8.51 -0.03 14.77
CA ARG A 14 -8.28 -1.12 13.84
C ARG A 14 -7.27 -0.68 12.80
N VAL A 15 -6.41 -1.59 12.40
CA VAL A 15 -5.43 -1.37 11.33
C VAL A 15 -5.66 -2.43 10.27
N VAL A 16 -6.25 -2.03 9.15
CA VAL A 16 -6.70 -2.95 8.11
C VAL A 16 -5.78 -2.85 6.90
N PRO A 17 -5.07 -3.93 6.51
CA PRO A 17 -4.30 -3.94 5.28
C PRO A 17 -5.25 -3.94 4.08
N THR A 18 -4.98 -3.09 3.10
CA THR A 18 -5.77 -3.01 1.86
C THR A 18 -4.94 -2.49 0.70
N ALA A 19 -5.42 -2.72 -0.52
CA ALA A 19 -4.86 -2.10 -1.71
C ALA A 19 -5.32 -0.65 -1.83
N TYR A 20 -4.48 0.18 -2.44
CA TYR A 20 -4.79 1.57 -2.73
C TYR A 20 -4.37 1.95 -4.15
N GLY A 21 -4.93 3.05 -4.65
CA GLY A 21 -4.51 3.72 -5.86
C GLY A 21 -4.31 5.20 -5.57
N ARG A 22 -3.38 5.83 -6.30
CA ARG A 22 -3.21 7.29 -6.27
C ARG A 22 -3.53 7.84 -7.65
N ASP A 23 -4.31 8.91 -7.69
CA ASP A 23 -4.51 9.73 -8.89
C ASP A 23 -4.42 11.21 -8.48
N GLY A 24 -3.51 11.95 -9.11
CA GLY A 24 -3.16 13.31 -8.68
C GLY A 24 -2.83 13.38 -7.19
N ASP A 25 -3.56 14.22 -6.46
CA ASP A 25 -3.44 14.40 -5.00
C ASP A 25 -4.51 13.67 -4.19
N THR A 26 -5.11 12.63 -4.77
CA THR A 26 -6.11 11.78 -4.11
C THR A 26 -5.64 10.35 -4.00
N LEU A 27 -5.79 9.77 -2.81
CA LEU A 27 -5.63 8.35 -2.54
C LEU A 27 -7.00 7.69 -2.48
N TYR A 28 -7.17 6.65 -3.30
CA TYR A 28 -8.39 5.86 -3.39
C TYR A 28 -8.24 4.52 -2.69
N LEU A 29 -9.26 4.17 -1.90
CA LEU A 29 -9.45 2.86 -1.26
C LEU A 29 -10.76 2.25 -1.75
N HIS A 30 -10.85 0.93 -1.79
CA HIS A 30 -12.12 0.25 -2.08
C HIS A 30 -12.32 -0.97 -1.20
N GLY A 31 -13.56 -1.46 -1.17
CA GLY A 31 -13.93 -2.68 -0.46
C GLY A 31 -15.42 -2.97 -0.58
N SER A 32 -15.87 -4.02 0.10
CA SER A 32 -17.31 -4.33 0.19
C SER A 32 -18.07 -3.18 0.84
N THR A 33 -19.29 -2.90 0.36
CA THR A 33 -20.21 -1.97 1.05
C THR A 33 -20.58 -2.42 2.46
N GLY A 34 -20.42 -3.71 2.79
CA GLY A 34 -20.59 -4.25 4.14
C GLY A 34 -19.35 -4.18 5.04
N ALA A 35 -18.21 -3.68 4.54
CA ALA A 35 -16.98 -3.62 5.33
C ALA A 35 -17.07 -2.52 6.39
N ARG A 36 -17.12 -2.91 7.67
CA ARG A 36 -17.25 -1.96 8.79
C ARG A 36 -16.11 -0.94 8.85
N SER A 37 -14.88 -1.34 8.54
CA SER A 37 -13.73 -0.44 8.51
C SER A 37 -13.88 0.68 7.47
N LEU A 38 -14.44 0.40 6.29
CA LEU A 38 -14.71 1.44 5.28
C LEU A 38 -15.90 2.30 5.67
N ALA A 39 -16.95 1.69 6.21
CA ALA A 39 -18.14 2.42 6.67
C ALA A 39 -17.80 3.42 7.79
N GLU A 40 -16.96 3.03 8.75
CA GLU A 40 -16.51 3.93 9.83
C GLU A 40 -15.44 4.91 9.37
N ALA A 41 -14.60 4.56 8.39
CA ALA A 41 -13.63 5.50 7.83
C ALA A 41 -14.32 6.66 7.11
N ALA A 42 -15.44 6.40 6.41
CA ALA A 42 -16.16 7.42 5.66
C ALA A 42 -16.64 8.56 6.57
N GLY A 43 -16.13 9.77 6.35
CA GLY A 43 -16.51 10.94 7.12
C GLY A 43 -15.92 11.02 8.54
N ARG A 44 -14.94 10.17 8.88
CA ARG A 44 -14.18 10.26 10.12
C ARG A 44 -12.69 10.39 9.84
N GLU A 45 -11.95 10.93 10.80
CA GLU A 45 -10.50 11.01 10.71
C GLU A 45 -9.85 9.62 10.69
N VAL A 46 -8.94 9.41 9.76
CA VAL A 46 -8.18 8.17 9.59
C VAL A 46 -6.69 8.47 9.40
N CYS A 47 -5.87 7.42 9.52
CA CYS A 47 -4.48 7.43 9.09
C CYS A 47 -4.25 6.29 8.10
N VAL A 48 -3.83 6.61 6.87
CA VAL A 48 -3.41 5.61 5.90
C VAL A 48 -1.88 5.57 5.86
N THR A 49 -1.30 4.43 6.21
CA THR A 49 0.16 4.26 6.25
C THR A 49 0.66 3.34 5.15
N VAL A 50 1.66 3.80 4.41
CA VAL A 50 2.42 3.00 3.43
C VAL A 50 3.86 2.90 3.91
N THR A 51 4.42 1.69 3.93
CA THR A 51 5.82 1.45 4.33
C THR A 51 6.51 0.54 3.32
N HIS A 52 7.72 0.92 2.93
CA HIS A 52 8.65 0.11 2.14
C HIS A 52 9.89 -0.17 2.99
N LEU A 53 10.17 -1.46 3.20
CA LEU A 53 11.42 -1.91 3.85
C LEU A 53 12.50 -2.02 2.78
N ASP A 54 13.62 -1.33 3.00
CA ASP A 54 14.73 -1.24 2.05
C ASP A 54 15.99 -1.98 2.56
N GLY A 55 16.11 -2.25 3.85
CA GLY A 55 17.22 -3.04 4.40
C GLY A 55 17.22 -3.17 5.92
N ILE A 56 17.96 -4.14 6.43
CA ILE A 56 18.25 -4.29 7.86
C ILE A 56 19.62 -3.67 8.11
N VAL A 57 19.71 -2.79 9.11
CA VAL A 57 20.97 -2.16 9.51
C VAL A 57 21.50 -2.85 10.74
N LEU A 58 22.63 -3.52 10.57
CA LEU A 58 23.32 -4.34 11.55
C LEU A 58 24.54 -3.55 12.02
N ALA A 59 24.46 -3.02 13.24
CA ALA A 59 25.52 -2.24 13.86
C ALA A 59 26.40 -3.14 14.76
N ARG A 60 27.48 -2.60 15.35
CA ARG A 60 28.31 -3.35 16.30
C ARG A 60 27.65 -3.42 17.67
N SER A 61 26.90 -2.38 18.04
CA SER A 61 26.03 -2.38 19.21
C SER A 61 24.57 -2.67 18.84
N ILE A 62 23.89 -3.47 19.67
CA ILE A 62 22.46 -3.78 19.47
C ILE A 62 21.59 -2.53 19.52
N PHE A 63 22.01 -1.50 20.25
CA PHE A 63 21.29 -0.23 20.38
C PHE A 63 21.26 0.56 19.06
N HIS A 64 22.26 0.36 18.20
CA HIS A 64 22.36 1.03 16.89
C HIS A 64 21.81 0.18 15.73
N HIS A 65 21.29 -1.02 16.02
CA HIS A 65 20.54 -1.79 15.02
C HIS A 65 19.28 -1.03 14.60
N SER A 66 18.93 -1.14 13.33
CA SER A 66 17.76 -0.45 12.79
C SER A 66 17.35 -1.03 11.44
N VAL A 67 16.51 -0.31 10.70
CA VAL A 67 16.07 -0.65 9.35
C VAL A 67 16.19 0.55 8.44
N ASN A 68 16.58 0.33 7.19
CA ASN A 68 16.39 1.31 6.13
C ASN A 68 14.97 1.14 5.58
N TYR A 69 14.22 2.23 5.49
CA TYR A 69 12.82 2.21 5.08
C TYR A 69 12.37 3.58 4.57
N ARG A 70 11.27 3.57 3.84
CA ARG A 70 10.50 4.75 3.46
C ARG A 70 9.06 4.57 3.93
N SER A 71 8.48 5.56 4.56
CA SER A 71 7.06 5.52 4.95
C SER A 71 6.36 6.85 4.72
N ALA A 72 5.07 6.78 4.46
CA ALA A 72 4.16 7.92 4.45
C ALA A 72 2.94 7.60 5.31
N MET A 73 2.57 8.52 6.20
CA MET A 73 1.32 8.50 6.95
C MET A 73 0.46 9.66 6.43
N ILE A 74 -0.68 9.33 5.83
CA ILE A 74 -1.63 10.27 5.27
C ILE A 74 -2.78 10.40 6.26
N TYR A 75 -3.03 11.61 6.74
CA TYR A 75 -4.09 11.91 7.69
C TYR A 75 -5.25 12.61 6.98
N GLY A 76 -6.46 12.43 7.50
CA GLY A 76 -7.61 13.21 7.05
C GLY A 76 -8.91 12.43 7.11
N THR A 77 -9.95 13.06 6.56
CA THR A 77 -11.30 12.51 6.54
C THR A 77 -11.65 12.04 5.11
N PRO A 78 -11.65 10.74 4.83
CA PRO A 78 -11.94 10.26 3.50
C PRO A 78 -13.44 10.40 3.22
N ARG A 79 -13.76 10.88 2.02
CA ARG A 79 -15.14 11.01 1.56
C ARG A 79 -15.58 9.74 0.81
N PRO A 80 -16.84 9.31 0.96
CA PRO A 80 -17.40 8.31 0.06
C PRO A 80 -17.51 8.87 -1.36
N VAL A 81 -17.13 8.06 -2.36
CA VAL A 81 -17.25 8.41 -3.77
C VAL A 81 -18.61 7.94 -4.28
N THR A 82 -19.51 8.89 -4.51
CA THR A 82 -20.89 8.64 -4.95
C THR A 82 -21.11 8.91 -6.44
N ASP A 83 -20.31 9.80 -7.04
CA ASP A 83 -20.36 10.05 -8.49
C ASP A 83 -19.95 8.78 -9.26
N PRO A 84 -20.78 8.31 -10.22
CA PRO A 84 -20.46 7.11 -10.99
C PRO A 84 -19.16 7.20 -11.80
N GLY A 85 -18.83 8.38 -12.32
CA GLY A 85 -17.63 8.61 -13.11
C GLY A 85 -16.38 8.52 -12.24
N GLU A 86 -16.37 9.25 -11.12
CA GLU A 86 -15.27 9.21 -10.15
C GLU A 86 -15.12 7.82 -9.55
N ARG A 87 -16.21 7.11 -9.27
CA ARG A 87 -16.13 5.75 -8.73
C ARG A 87 -15.38 4.81 -9.67
N LEU A 88 -15.64 4.91 -10.99
CA LEU A 88 -14.89 4.15 -11.99
C LEU A 88 -13.44 4.63 -12.09
N ALA A 89 -13.19 5.93 -11.99
CA ALA A 89 -11.84 6.48 -12.00
C ALA A 89 -11.01 5.99 -10.79
N GLY A 90 -11.59 5.99 -9.58
CA GLY A 90 -10.93 5.48 -8.38
C GLY A 90 -10.64 3.98 -8.45
N LEU A 91 -11.58 3.16 -8.94
CA LEU A 91 -11.35 1.73 -9.17
C LEU A 91 -10.26 1.50 -10.23
N ARG A 92 -10.24 2.32 -11.29
CA ARG A 92 -9.16 2.30 -12.28
C ARG A 92 -7.83 2.64 -11.64
N ALA A 93 -7.75 3.72 -10.86
CA ALA A 93 -6.52 4.14 -10.18
C ALA A 93 -5.96 3.03 -9.28
N ILE A 94 -6.82 2.31 -8.56
CA ILE A 94 -6.42 1.15 -7.75
C ILE A 94 -5.93 0.01 -8.65
N CYS A 95 -6.67 -0.35 -9.70
CA CYS A 95 -6.27 -1.41 -10.63
C CYS A 95 -4.92 -1.11 -11.29
N GLU A 96 -4.72 0.10 -11.79
CA GLU A 96 -3.51 0.54 -12.49
C GLU A 96 -2.32 0.68 -11.53
N HIS A 97 -2.55 1.05 -10.27
CA HIS A 97 -1.50 1.02 -9.26
C HIS A 97 -1.04 -0.41 -8.93
N LEU A 98 -1.93 -1.40 -9.03
CA LEU A 98 -1.61 -2.81 -8.78
C LEU A 98 -1.02 -3.51 -10.02
N ALA A 99 -1.60 -3.26 -11.18
CA ALA A 99 -1.27 -3.92 -12.42
C ALA A 99 -1.45 -2.93 -13.58
N PRO A 100 -0.42 -2.12 -13.88
CA PRO A 100 -0.49 -1.16 -14.98
C PRO A 100 -0.91 -1.81 -16.30
N GLY A 101 -1.84 -1.19 -17.01
CA GLY A 101 -2.44 -1.66 -18.26
C GLY A 101 -3.50 -2.76 -18.09
N ARG A 102 -3.64 -3.35 -16.89
CA ARG A 102 -4.56 -4.47 -16.66
C ARG A 102 -6.01 -4.03 -16.80
N TRP A 103 -6.33 -2.78 -16.46
CA TRP A 103 -7.68 -2.26 -16.60
C TRP A 103 -8.16 -2.48 -18.04
N ASP A 104 -7.37 -2.14 -19.04
CA ASP A 104 -7.84 -2.10 -20.44
C ASP A 104 -7.99 -3.47 -21.12
N ILE A 105 -7.49 -4.54 -20.51
CA ILE A 105 -7.57 -5.91 -21.07
C ILE A 105 -8.59 -6.81 -20.37
N VAL A 106 -9.05 -6.44 -19.16
CA VAL A 106 -10.05 -7.22 -18.41
C VAL A 106 -11.45 -6.65 -18.59
N ARG A 107 -12.48 -7.50 -18.41
CA ARG A 107 -13.88 -7.05 -18.41
C ARG A 107 -14.09 -5.99 -17.31
N ARG A 108 -14.69 -4.86 -17.70
CA ARG A 108 -15.10 -3.77 -16.79
C ARG A 108 -16.11 -4.25 -15.73
N PRO A 109 -16.15 -3.60 -14.54
CA PRO A 109 -17.14 -3.91 -13.51
C PRO A 109 -18.58 -3.80 -14.04
N SER A 110 -19.41 -4.75 -13.66
CA SER A 110 -20.86 -4.75 -13.90
C SER A 110 -21.57 -3.86 -12.89
N ARG A 111 -22.83 -3.52 -13.18
CA ARG A 111 -23.68 -2.75 -12.24
C ARG A 111 -23.81 -3.43 -10.87
N LYS A 112 -23.90 -4.77 -10.84
CA LYS A 112 -24.00 -5.54 -9.58
C LYS A 112 -22.70 -5.44 -8.76
N GLU A 113 -21.55 -5.59 -9.41
CA GLU A 113 -20.25 -5.47 -8.75
C GLU A 113 -20.03 -4.05 -8.20
N LEU A 114 -20.40 -3.03 -8.98
CA LEU A 114 -20.33 -1.63 -8.54
C LEU A 114 -21.25 -1.32 -7.36
N ALA A 115 -22.44 -1.91 -7.31
CA ALA A 115 -23.37 -1.74 -6.19
C ALA A 115 -22.87 -2.40 -4.89
N ALA A 116 -22.05 -3.45 -5.00
CA ALA A 116 -21.45 -4.14 -3.86
C ALA A 116 -20.11 -3.54 -3.41
N THR A 117 -19.62 -2.50 -4.09
CA THR A 117 -18.28 -1.92 -3.86
C THR A 117 -18.38 -0.47 -3.37
N ALA A 118 -17.86 -0.21 -2.18
CA ALA A 118 -17.61 1.13 -1.68
C ALA A 118 -16.23 1.62 -2.15
N VAL A 119 -16.13 2.91 -2.47
CA VAL A 119 -14.88 3.60 -2.80
C VAL A 119 -14.76 4.83 -1.92
N LEU A 120 -13.60 5.01 -1.32
CA LEU A 120 -13.26 6.19 -0.52
C LEU A 120 -12.15 6.98 -1.21
N ALA A 121 -12.25 8.31 -1.13
CA ALA A 121 -11.23 9.24 -1.59
C ALA A 121 -10.66 10.01 -0.40
N LEU A 122 -9.34 9.97 -0.23
CA LEU A 122 -8.60 10.67 0.80
C LEU A 122 -7.65 11.69 0.16
N SER A 123 -7.70 12.94 0.61
CA SER A 123 -6.75 13.97 0.18
C SER A 123 -5.34 13.62 0.64
N LEU A 124 -4.34 13.92 -0.19
CA LEU A 124 -2.92 13.79 0.14
C LEU A 124 -2.29 15.07 0.69
N GLU A 125 -3.12 16.10 0.95
CA GLU A 125 -2.69 17.40 1.46
C GLU A 125 -1.96 17.28 2.81
N GLU A 126 -2.46 16.43 3.71
CA GLU A 126 -1.85 16.19 5.00
C GLU A 126 -1.11 14.84 5.03
N ALA A 127 0.21 14.89 4.85
CA ALA A 127 1.06 13.71 4.88
C ALA A 127 2.36 13.95 5.67
N SER A 128 2.74 12.96 6.46
CA SER A 128 4.05 12.90 7.14
C SER A 128 4.89 11.78 6.54
N VAL A 129 6.10 12.11 6.10
CA VAL A 129 7.01 11.19 5.41
C VAL A 129 8.27 10.98 6.25
N LYS A 130 8.73 9.73 6.33
CA LYS A 130 9.98 9.38 6.99
C LYS A 130 10.82 8.46 6.11
N VAL A 131 12.09 8.80 5.98
CA VAL A 131 13.08 8.02 5.23
C VAL A 131 14.28 7.78 6.12
N ARG A 132 14.69 6.51 6.23
CA ARG A 132 15.97 6.12 6.80
C ARG A 132 16.75 5.32 5.78
N GLN A 133 17.97 5.76 5.48
CA GLN A 133 18.90 5.12 4.56
C GLN A 133 20.32 5.22 5.11
N GLY A 134 21.21 4.36 4.60
CA GLY A 134 22.64 4.41 4.92
C GLY A 134 23.12 3.34 5.91
N PRO A 135 24.40 3.41 6.29
CA PRO A 135 25.08 2.43 7.16
C PRO A 135 24.64 2.55 8.64
N PRO A 136 25.05 1.60 9.49
CA PRO A 136 24.98 1.79 10.94
C PRO A 136 25.80 3.02 11.38
N ARG A 137 25.42 3.59 12.52
CA ARG A 137 26.14 4.68 13.18
C ARG A 137 26.48 4.22 14.59
N ASP A 138 27.64 3.58 14.73
CA ASP A 138 28.17 3.11 16.00
C ASP A 138 28.89 4.25 16.75
N GLU A 139 29.05 4.10 18.07
CA GLU A 139 29.90 4.95 18.89
C GLU A 139 31.39 4.67 18.60
N GLU A 140 32.27 5.67 18.84
CA GLU A 140 33.70 5.57 18.53
C GLU A 140 34.37 4.32 19.12
N ALA A 141 34.04 3.99 20.38
CA ALA A 141 34.61 2.84 21.07
C ALA A 141 34.24 1.49 20.44
N ASP A 142 33.08 1.42 19.77
CA ASP A 142 32.57 0.18 19.20
C ASP A 142 33.30 -0.20 17.91
N TYR A 143 33.94 0.75 17.20
CA TYR A 143 34.68 0.46 15.96
C TYR A 143 35.89 -0.45 16.17
N ALA A 144 36.36 -0.59 17.41
CA ALA A 144 37.44 -1.51 17.78
C ALA A 144 36.94 -2.96 18.01
N LEU A 145 35.63 -3.21 18.04
CA LEU A 145 35.07 -4.54 18.22
C LEU A 145 35.24 -5.39 16.95
N ASP A 146 35.63 -6.65 17.13
CA ASP A 146 35.72 -7.66 16.06
C ASP A 146 34.32 -8.19 15.66
N VAL A 147 33.40 -7.29 15.38
CA VAL A 147 32.00 -7.56 15.00
C VAL A 147 31.73 -6.97 13.62
N TRP A 148 31.15 -7.78 12.72
CA TRP A 148 30.73 -7.31 11.41
C TRP A 148 29.56 -6.32 11.54
N ALA A 149 29.63 -5.22 10.80
CA ALA A 149 28.56 -4.22 10.73
C ALA A 149 28.34 -3.78 9.29
N GLY A 150 27.08 -3.52 8.94
CA GLY A 150 26.70 -3.16 7.59
C GLY A 150 25.19 -3.09 7.39
N VAL A 151 24.77 -3.12 6.13
CA VAL A 151 23.37 -3.15 5.74
C VAL A 151 23.13 -4.45 4.98
N LEU A 152 22.08 -5.18 5.36
CA LEU A 152 21.52 -6.27 4.56
C LEU A 152 20.36 -5.70 3.74
N PRO A 153 20.52 -5.45 2.43
CA PRO A 153 19.46 -4.90 1.59
C PRO A 153 18.25 -5.84 1.52
N VAL A 154 17.05 -5.26 1.50
CA VAL A 154 15.80 -5.99 1.30
C VAL A 154 15.17 -5.49 0.01
N HIS A 155 14.89 -6.41 -0.90
CA HIS A 155 14.28 -6.11 -2.18
C HIS A 155 12.95 -6.86 -2.33
N GLN A 156 11.93 -6.14 -2.78
CA GLN A 156 10.68 -6.74 -3.23
C GLN A 156 10.72 -6.87 -4.75
N VAL A 157 10.59 -8.10 -5.24
CA VAL A 157 10.62 -8.42 -6.67
C VAL A 157 9.39 -9.23 -7.05
N PHE A 158 8.91 -9.05 -8.28
CA PHE A 158 7.88 -9.92 -8.84
C PHE A 158 8.51 -11.24 -9.31
N GLY A 159 7.90 -12.36 -8.93
CA GLY A 159 8.28 -13.68 -9.41
C GLY A 159 7.68 -14.03 -10.77
N GLU A 160 7.90 -15.27 -11.22
CA GLU A 160 7.24 -15.80 -12.41
C GLU A 160 5.72 -15.90 -12.21
N PRO A 161 4.89 -15.47 -13.20
CA PRO A 161 3.44 -15.62 -13.11
C PRO A 161 3.03 -17.10 -13.00
N ILE A 162 2.19 -17.40 -12.03
CA ILE A 162 1.61 -18.73 -11.85
C ILE A 162 0.21 -18.70 -12.49
N PRO A 163 -0.08 -19.54 -13.51
CA PRO A 163 -1.38 -19.56 -14.15
C PRO A 163 -2.47 -20.10 -13.21
N ASP A 164 -3.68 -19.56 -13.33
CA ASP A 164 -4.87 -20.14 -12.71
C ASP A 164 -5.05 -21.59 -13.20
N PRO A 165 -5.27 -22.59 -12.31
CA PRO A 165 -5.57 -23.96 -12.71
C PRO A 165 -6.77 -24.11 -13.67
N LEU A 166 -7.69 -23.13 -13.70
CA LEU A 166 -8.83 -23.08 -14.62
C LEU A 166 -8.56 -22.26 -15.89
N LEU A 167 -7.35 -21.70 -16.06
CA LEU A 167 -6.98 -20.96 -17.27
C LEU A 167 -6.96 -21.91 -18.46
N ARG A 168 -7.67 -21.54 -19.53
CA ARG A 168 -7.67 -22.34 -20.76
C ARG A 168 -6.23 -22.44 -21.32
N PRO A 169 -5.85 -23.59 -21.91
CA PRO A 169 -4.55 -23.75 -22.52
C PRO A 169 -4.26 -22.70 -23.60
N GLY A 170 -2.98 -22.34 -23.76
CA GLY A 170 -2.51 -21.44 -24.83
C GLY A 170 -2.73 -19.95 -24.58
N ILE A 171 -3.23 -19.53 -23.41
CA ILE A 171 -3.35 -18.12 -23.04
C ILE A 171 -2.04 -17.67 -22.38
N PRO A 172 -1.26 -16.77 -22.99
CA PRO A 172 -0.03 -16.27 -22.38
C PRO A 172 -0.32 -15.26 -21.26
N PRO A 173 0.62 -15.09 -20.31
CA PRO A 173 0.58 -13.99 -19.35
C PRO A 173 0.50 -12.63 -20.07
N SER A 174 -0.37 -11.73 -19.61
CA SER A 174 -0.56 -10.39 -20.18
C SER A 174 -0.99 -9.38 -19.12
N GLY A 175 -0.59 -8.11 -19.26
CA GLY A 175 -0.91 -7.04 -18.31
C GLY A 175 -0.37 -7.31 -16.90
N ILE A 176 0.92 -7.65 -16.82
CA ILE A 176 1.61 -7.98 -15.57
C ILE A 176 2.67 -6.90 -15.31
N PRO A 177 2.76 -6.33 -14.11
CA PRO A 177 3.82 -5.38 -13.78
C PRO A 177 5.22 -5.89 -14.16
N GLY A 178 5.94 -5.12 -14.95
CA GLY A 178 7.33 -5.42 -15.32
C GLY A 178 7.51 -6.46 -16.43
N ARG A 179 6.45 -6.85 -17.16
CA ARG A 179 6.52 -7.71 -18.35
C ARG A 179 5.53 -7.30 -19.45
#